data_AF-A0A315B7E3-F1
#
_entry.id   AF-A0A315B7E3-F1
#
_cell.length_a   1.000
_cell.length_b   1.000
_cell.length_c   1.000
_cell.angle_alpha   90.00
_cell.angle_beta   90.00
_cell.angle_gamma   90.00
#
_symmetry.space_group_name_H-M   'P 1'
#
loop_
_entity.id
_entity.type
_entity.pdbx_description
1 polymer ?
#
loop_
_entity_poly.entity_id
_entity_poly.type
_entity_poly.pdbx_seq_one_letter_code
_entity_poly.pdbx_strand_id
1 'polypeptide(L)'
;MTFENTHALVEQVAQAVHDLRITLENHALPGLEAAIVNSQMALKSLENHPGGVDGLKQLIATYTEDQQAQLNNRLAQARSDHQLNSDLIRLAMQRNAALQAYAAQSSAGATYSSEGGVSFLGGGQLLGKF
;
A
#
# COMPACT_ATOMS: atom_id res chain seq x y z
N MET A 1 -13.67 27.32 -14.51
CA MET A 1 -12.64 26.89 -13.55
C MET A 1 -11.37 27.67 -13.85
N THR A 2 -10.74 28.30 -12.86
CA THR A 2 -9.51 29.10 -13.05
C THR A 2 -8.27 28.21 -13.07
N PHE A 3 -7.17 28.71 -13.65
CA PHE A 3 -5.87 28.02 -13.62
C PHE A 3 -5.45 27.65 -12.19
N GLU A 4 -5.66 28.53 -11.22
CA GLU A 4 -5.34 28.28 -9.81
C GLU A 4 -6.09 27.06 -9.24
N ASN A 5 -7.36 26.88 -9.58
CA ASN A 5 -8.13 25.74 -9.11
C ASN A 5 -7.63 24.42 -9.74
N THR A 6 -7.24 24.45 -11.00
CA THR A 6 -6.66 23.28 -11.69
C THR A 6 -5.28 22.95 -11.13
N HIS A 7 -4.46 23.96 -10.89
CA HIS A 7 -3.15 23.81 -10.26
C HIS A 7 -3.27 23.24 -8.84
N ALA A 8 -4.16 23.79 -8.00
CA ALA A 8 -4.37 23.29 -6.64
C ALA A 8 -4.81 21.82 -6.62
N LEU A 9 -5.68 21.41 -7.55
CA LEU A 9 -6.10 20.01 -7.68
C LEU A 9 -4.94 19.09 -8.07
N VAL A 10 -4.16 19.47 -9.08
CA VAL A 10 -2.98 18.69 -9.53
C VAL A 10 -1.94 18.61 -8.42
N GLU A 11 -1.70 19.70 -7.71
CA GLU A 11 -0.75 19.78 -6.62
C GLU A 11 -1.16 18.90 -5.44
N GLN A 12 -2.44 18.89 -5.08
CA GLN A 12 -2.98 18.03 -4.02
C GLN A 12 -2.78 16.55 -4.34
N VAL A 13 -2.99 16.15 -5.59
CA VAL A 13 -2.76 14.77 -6.04
C VAL A 13 -1.28 14.42 -6.00
N ALA A 14 -0.43 15.30 -6.53
CA ALA A 14 1.02 15.09 -6.52
C ALA A 14 1.56 14.95 -5.10
N GLN A 15 1.11 15.81 -4.18
CA GLN A 15 1.54 15.76 -2.79
C GLN A 15 1.07 14.48 -2.08
N ALA A 16 -0.20 14.08 -2.25
CA ALA A 16 -0.70 12.88 -1.58
C ALA A 16 0.05 11.61 -2.03
N VAL A 17 0.31 11.48 -3.34
CA VAL A 17 1.06 10.35 -3.90
C VAL A 17 2.52 10.39 -3.45
N HIS A 18 3.12 11.58 -3.34
CA HIS A 18 4.46 11.76 -2.83
C HIS A 18 4.58 11.37 -1.35
N ASP A 19 3.64 11.80 -0.50
CA ASP A 19 3.61 11.46 0.92
C ASP A 19 3.48 9.95 1.14
N LEU A 20 2.69 9.27 0.30
CA LEU A 20 2.62 7.81 0.28
C LEU A 20 3.97 7.18 -0.07
N ARG A 21 4.72 7.74 -1.04
CA ARG A 21 6.05 7.27 -1.40
C ARG A 21 7.01 7.35 -0.22
N ILE A 22 7.08 8.51 0.42
CA ILE A 22 7.94 8.73 1.60
C ILE A 22 7.56 7.76 2.73
N THR A 23 6.26 7.51 2.93
CA THR A 23 5.79 6.59 3.97
C THR A 23 6.17 5.13 3.67
N LEU A 24 6.06 4.71 2.39
CA LEU A 24 6.47 3.39 1.92
C LEU A 24 8.00 3.20 2.00
N GLU A 25 8.78 4.20 1.56
CA GLU A 25 10.24 4.18 1.60
C GLU A 25 10.78 4.10 3.04
N ASN A 26 10.17 4.86 3.95
CA ASN A 26 10.54 4.85 5.37
C ASN A 26 10.07 3.60 6.14
N HIS A 27 9.34 2.69 5.48
CA HIS A 27 8.73 1.52 6.12
C HIS A 27 7.89 1.86 7.36
N ALA A 28 7.33 3.09 7.39
CA ALA A 28 6.56 3.57 8.51
C ALA A 28 5.16 2.93 8.47
N LEU A 29 4.98 1.85 9.24
CA LEU A 29 3.65 1.23 9.43
C LEU A 29 2.64 2.21 10.05
N PRO A 30 3.01 3.05 11.04
CA PRO A 30 2.10 4.08 11.53
C PRO A 30 1.90 5.16 10.45
N GLY A 31 0.65 5.36 10.03
CA GLY A 31 0.29 6.39 9.05
C GLY A 31 0.25 5.91 7.60
N LEU A 32 0.69 4.69 7.29
CA LEU A 32 0.60 4.13 5.93
C LEU A 32 -0.85 4.03 5.45
N GLU A 33 -1.76 3.57 6.30
CA GLU A 33 -3.19 3.49 5.97
C GLU A 33 -3.76 4.88 5.64
N ALA A 34 -3.45 5.89 6.45
CA ALA A 34 -3.88 7.26 6.21
C ALA A 34 -3.30 7.82 4.90
N ALA A 35 -2.02 7.57 4.60
CA ALA A 35 -1.37 8.00 3.36
C ALA A 35 -1.99 7.33 2.12
N ILE A 36 -2.33 6.03 2.21
CA ILE A 36 -3.03 5.29 1.14
C ILE A 36 -4.41 5.90 0.90
N VAL A 37 -5.21 6.07 1.96
CA VAL A 37 -6.56 6.62 1.86
C VAL A 37 -6.53 8.05 1.30
N ASN A 38 -5.61 8.89 1.78
CA ASN A 38 -5.43 10.25 1.26
C ASN A 38 -5.06 10.26 -0.23
N SER A 39 -4.16 9.37 -0.67
CA SER A 39 -3.80 9.22 -2.08
C SER A 39 -5.00 8.79 -2.93
N GLN A 40 -5.78 7.81 -2.46
CA GLN A 40 -6.98 7.33 -3.15
C GLN A 40 -8.06 8.41 -3.25
N MET A 41 -8.29 9.18 -2.18
CA MET A 41 -9.25 10.28 -2.20
C MET A 41 -8.83 11.41 -3.15
N ALA A 42 -7.52 11.74 -3.20
CA ALA A 42 -7.01 12.74 -4.12
C ALA A 42 -7.16 12.30 -5.58
N LEU A 43 -6.79 11.05 -5.90
CA LEU A 43 -6.99 10.47 -7.24
C LEU A 43 -8.47 10.42 -7.63
N LYS A 44 -9.34 10.03 -6.70
CA LYS A 44 -10.79 10.01 -6.93
C LYS A 44 -11.37 11.42 -7.13
N SER A 45 -10.82 12.43 -6.46
CA SER A 45 -11.20 13.84 -6.69
C SER A 45 -10.83 14.29 -8.11
N LEU A 46 -9.72 13.79 -8.64
CA LEU A 46 -9.31 14.04 -10.02
C LEU A 46 -10.20 13.30 -11.04
N GLU A 47 -10.65 12.08 -10.73
CA GLU A 47 -11.63 11.34 -11.55
C GLU A 47 -13.04 11.96 -11.52
N ASN A 48 -13.46 12.49 -10.38
CA ASN A 48 -14.76 13.16 -10.19
C ASN A 48 -14.82 14.55 -10.83
N HIS A 49 -13.73 15.05 -11.40
CA HIS A 49 -13.74 16.29 -12.16
C HIS A 49 -14.70 16.16 -13.36
N PRO A 50 -15.48 17.21 -13.73
CA PRO A 50 -16.34 17.16 -14.91
C PRO A 50 -15.53 16.85 -16.19
N GLY A 51 -15.83 15.71 -16.81
CA GLY A 51 -15.08 15.16 -17.95
C GLY A 51 -13.90 14.24 -17.56
N GLY A 52 -13.70 13.99 -16.27
CA GLY A 52 -12.65 13.14 -15.73
C GLY A 52 -11.25 13.63 -16.10
N VAL A 53 -10.31 12.67 -16.21
CA VAL A 53 -8.92 12.94 -16.60
C VAL A 53 -8.84 13.58 -17.98
N ASP A 54 -9.70 13.20 -18.93
CA ASP A 54 -9.67 13.74 -20.28
C ASP A 54 -10.25 15.15 -20.36
N GLY A 55 -11.28 15.45 -19.56
CA GLY A 55 -11.77 16.82 -19.36
C GLY A 55 -10.70 17.72 -18.74
N LEU A 56 -9.92 17.18 -17.80
CA LEU A 56 -8.81 17.91 -17.19
C LEU A 56 -7.68 18.17 -18.21
N LYS A 57 -7.36 17.22 -19.09
CA LYS A 57 -6.41 17.43 -20.20
C LYS A 57 -6.92 18.49 -21.19
N GLN A 58 -8.19 18.44 -21.55
CA GLN A 58 -8.79 19.44 -22.44
C GLN A 58 -8.76 20.83 -21.81
N LEU A 59 -9.06 20.92 -20.51
CA LEU A 59 -8.95 22.17 -19.75
C LEU A 59 -7.52 22.68 -19.73
N ILE A 60 -6.53 21.82 -19.47
CA ILE A 60 -5.11 22.17 -19.53
C ILE A 60 -4.75 22.74 -20.90
N ALA A 61 -5.22 22.12 -21.99
CA ALA A 61 -4.97 22.57 -23.36
C ALA A 61 -5.53 23.98 -23.67
N THR A 62 -6.42 24.52 -22.84
CA THR A 62 -6.92 25.91 -22.99
C THR A 62 -6.03 26.97 -22.33
N TYR A 63 -5.04 26.57 -21.53
CA TYR A 63 -4.11 27.48 -20.85
C TYR A 63 -2.90 27.85 -21.74
N THR A 64 -2.07 28.79 -21.27
CA THR A 64 -0.83 29.17 -21.98
C THR A 64 0.19 28.03 -21.97
N GLU A 65 1.14 28.02 -22.92
CA GLU A 65 2.15 26.95 -23.03
C GLU A 65 2.96 26.77 -21.74
N ASP A 66 3.33 27.85 -21.04
CA ASP A 66 4.02 27.79 -19.75
C ASP A 66 3.18 27.10 -18.66
N GLN A 67 1.89 27.45 -18.59
CA GLN A 67 0.95 26.86 -17.64
C GLN A 67 0.70 25.38 -17.93
N GLN A 68 0.60 25.03 -19.21
CA GLN A 68 0.50 23.64 -19.65
C GLN A 68 1.74 22.84 -19.26
N ALA A 69 2.94 23.39 -19.50
CA ALA A 69 4.20 22.74 -19.16
C ALA A 69 4.32 22.49 -17.66
N GLN A 70 3.93 23.46 -16.81
CA GLN A 70 3.92 23.29 -15.36
C GLN A 70 2.99 22.15 -14.91
N LEU A 71 1.73 22.18 -15.35
CA LEU A 71 0.73 21.18 -14.96
C LEU A 71 1.09 19.79 -15.48
N ASN A 72 1.57 19.69 -16.72
CA ASN A 72 1.97 18.41 -17.31
C ASN A 72 3.21 17.82 -16.63
N ASN A 73 4.20 18.65 -16.29
CA ASN A 73 5.37 18.19 -15.53
C ASN A 73 4.95 17.67 -14.15
N ARG A 74 4.04 18.37 -13.45
CA ARG A 74 3.56 17.94 -12.15
C ARG A 74 2.75 16.64 -12.22
N LEU A 75 1.89 16.51 -13.23
CA LEU A 75 1.16 15.26 -13.50
C LEU A 75 2.10 14.10 -13.86
N ALA A 76 3.16 14.36 -14.62
CA ALA A 76 4.15 13.33 -14.95
C ALA A 76 4.90 12.85 -13.69
N GLN A 77 5.28 13.77 -12.79
CA GLN A 77 5.87 13.42 -11.49
C GLN A 77 4.91 12.57 -10.65
N ALA A 78 3.66 13.00 -10.51
CA ALA A 78 2.64 12.27 -9.74
C ALA A 78 2.41 10.84 -10.30
N ARG A 79 2.43 10.67 -11.63
CA ARG A 79 2.33 9.35 -12.27
C ARG A 79 3.53 8.46 -11.96
N SER A 80 4.74 9.03 -12.02
CA SER A 80 5.97 8.30 -11.68
C SER A 80 5.95 7.85 -10.22
N ASP A 81 5.58 8.74 -9.30
CA ASP A 81 5.48 8.42 -7.87
C ASP A 81 4.41 7.35 -7.61
N HIS A 82 3.25 7.43 -8.28
CA HIS A 82 2.19 6.42 -8.14
C HIS A 82 2.64 5.02 -8.63
N GLN A 83 3.41 4.97 -9.72
CA GLN A 83 3.97 3.73 -10.24
C GLN A 83 4.98 3.13 -9.26
N LEU A 84 5.89 3.95 -8.73
CA LEU A 84 6.84 3.53 -7.69
C LEU A 84 6.12 3.00 -6.44
N ASN A 85 5.08 3.69 -5.98
CA ASN A 85 4.28 3.25 -4.84
C ASN A 85 3.66 1.87 -5.08
N SER A 86 3.13 1.64 -6.28
CA SER A 86 2.57 0.34 -6.66
C SER A 86 3.61 -0.78 -6.62
N ASP A 87 4.83 -0.50 -7.07
CA ASP A 87 5.92 -1.48 -7.09
C ASP A 87 6.47 -1.75 -5.69
N LEU A 88 6.59 -0.72 -4.84
CA LEU A 88 6.96 -0.87 -3.43
C LEU A 88 5.95 -1.72 -2.66
N ILE A 89 4.64 -1.47 -2.86
CA ILE A 89 3.58 -2.27 -2.24
C ILE A 89 3.64 -3.72 -2.72
N ARG A 90 3.83 -3.97 -4.02
CA ARG A 90 4.00 -5.34 -4.55
C ARG A 90 5.21 -6.03 -3.96
N LEU A 91 6.35 -5.36 -3.85
CA LEU A 91 7.57 -5.90 -3.27
C LEU A 91 7.35 -6.26 -1.79
N ALA A 92 6.69 -5.39 -1.02
CA ALA A 92 6.35 -5.65 0.38
C ALA A 92 5.43 -6.87 0.52
N MET A 93 4.42 -7.00 -0.35
CA MET A 93 3.54 -8.18 -0.36
C MET A 93 4.30 -9.47 -0.72
N GLN A 94 5.16 -9.43 -1.74
CA GLN A 94 5.99 -10.58 -2.11
C GLN A 94 6.92 -11.00 -0.96
N ARG A 95 7.55 -10.03 -0.28
CA ARG A 95 8.39 -10.29 0.89
C ARG A 95 7.59 -10.93 2.03
N ASN A 96 6.40 -10.42 2.33
CA ASN A 96 5.53 -10.99 3.35
C ASN A 96 5.08 -12.42 3.00
N ALA A 97 4.69 -12.65 1.76
CA ALA A 97 4.32 -13.99 1.28
C ALA A 97 5.50 -14.97 1.36
N ALA A 98 6.71 -14.52 0.99
CA ALA A 98 7.93 -15.33 1.10
C ALA A 98 8.28 -15.64 2.56
N LEU A 99 8.16 -14.67 3.47
CA LEU A 99 8.36 -14.88 4.91
C LEU A 99 7.33 -15.85 5.50
N GLN A 100 6.06 -15.75 5.10
CA GLN A 100 5.02 -16.68 5.52
C GLN A 100 5.26 -18.09 4.97
N ALA A 101 5.67 -18.24 3.70
CA ALA A 101 6.03 -19.51 3.10
C ALA A 101 7.26 -20.14 3.78
N TYR A 102 8.28 -19.32 4.10
CA TYR A 102 9.44 -19.75 4.86
C TYR A 102 9.05 -20.21 6.28
N ALA A 103 8.23 -19.45 7.00
CA ALA A 103 7.72 -19.83 8.31
C ALA A 103 6.92 -21.14 8.26
N ALA A 104 6.11 -21.34 7.22
CA ALA A 104 5.36 -22.57 6.99
C ALA A 104 6.28 -23.77 6.67
N GLN A 105 7.33 -23.57 5.86
CA GLN A 105 8.33 -24.60 5.56
C GLN A 105 9.19 -24.94 6.78
N SER A 106 9.61 -23.94 7.57
CA SER A 106 10.37 -24.16 8.80
C SER A 106 9.52 -24.81 9.90
N SER A 107 8.22 -24.53 9.94
CA SER A 107 7.25 -25.17 10.83
C SER A 107 7.09 -26.66 10.54
N ALA A 108 7.14 -27.07 9.26
CA ALA A 108 7.10 -28.48 8.86
C ALA A 108 8.39 -29.27 9.18
N GLY A 109 9.52 -28.58 9.40
CA GLY A 109 10.78 -29.18 9.86
C GLY A 109 10.82 -29.49 11.37
N ALA A 110 9.86 -28.99 12.16
CA ALA A 110 9.80 -29.18 13.62
C ALA A 110 8.96 -30.40 14.06
N THR A 111 8.47 -31.22 13.13
CA THR A 111 7.73 -32.46 13.47
C THR A 111 8.63 -33.68 13.70
N TYR A 112 9.97 -33.53 13.61
CA TYR A 112 10.91 -34.65 13.80
C TYR A 112 12.08 -34.34 14.76
N SER A 113 11.81 -33.65 15.87
CA SER A 113 12.70 -33.65 17.03
C SER A 113 12.06 -34.42 18.18
N SER A 114 12.24 -35.75 18.13
CA SER A 114 12.52 -36.65 19.25
C SER A 114 12.09 -36.21 20.66
N GLU A 115 10.97 -36.76 21.15
CA GLU A 115 11.00 -37.67 22.31
C GLU A 115 9.71 -38.48 22.38
N GLY A 116 9.86 -39.80 22.29
CA GLY A 116 8.80 -40.74 22.56
C GLY A 116 8.37 -40.63 24.03
N GLY A 117 7.09 -40.40 24.23
CA GLY A 117 6.46 -40.38 25.53
C GLY A 117 4.96 -40.57 25.38
N VAL A 118 4.56 -41.72 24.83
CA VAL A 118 3.17 -42.18 24.98
C VAL A 118 2.93 -42.38 26.47
N SER A 119 2.29 -41.40 27.11
CA SER A 119 1.92 -41.49 28.52
C SER A 119 0.94 -42.65 28.67
N PHE A 120 1.40 -43.67 29.40
CA PHE A 120 0.72 -44.93 29.63
C PHE A 120 -0.65 -44.67 30.28
N LEU A 121 -1.71 -44.92 29.54
CA LEU A 121 -3.06 -45.17 30.08
C LEU A 121 -2.98 -46.42 30.98
N GLY A 122 -2.64 -46.25 32.25
CA GLY A 122 -2.55 -47.36 33.18
C GLY A 122 -2.19 -46.92 34.59
N GLY A 123 -3.19 -46.50 35.36
CA GLY A 123 -3.02 -46.15 36.78
C GLY A 123 -4.30 -45.64 37.42
N GLY A 124 -5.46 -46.18 37.04
CA GLY A 124 -6.73 -45.91 37.70
C GLY A 124 -6.68 -46.36 39.15
N GLN A 125 -6.56 -45.39 40.04
CA GLN A 125 -6.62 -45.52 41.49
C GLN A 125 -7.99 -46.07 41.88
N LEU A 126 -8.04 -47.35 42.28
CA LEU A 126 -9.24 -48.00 42.80
C LEU A 126 -8.99 -48.60 44.18
N LEU A 127 -9.68 -48.01 45.15
CA LEU A 127 -10.27 -48.62 46.36
C LEU A 127 -9.33 -48.97 47.52
N GLY A 128 -9.25 -48.02 48.46
CA GLY A 128 -8.94 -48.32 49.86
C GLY A 128 -10.08 -49.09 50.52
N LYS A 129 -9.77 -50.29 51.00
CA LYS A 129 -10.43 -51.00 52.10
C LYS A 129 -9.37 -51.88 52.74
N PHE A 130 -8.93 -51.56 53.96
CA PHE A 130 -8.58 -52.46 55.08
C PHE A 130 -8.26 -51.59 56.29
#